data_AF-A0A4R9LY39-F1
#
_entry.id   AF-A0A4R9LY39-F1
#
_cell.length_a   1.000
_cell.length_b   1.000
_cell.length_c   1.000
_cell.angle_alpha   90.00
_cell.angle_beta   90.00
_cell.angle_gamma   90.00
#
_symmetry.space_group_name_H-M   'P 1'
#
loop_
_entity.id
_entity.type
_entity.pdbx_description
1 polymer ?
#
loop_
_entity_poly.entity_id
_entity_poly.type
_entity_poly.pdbx_seq_one_letter_code
_entity_poly.pdbx_strand_id
1 'polypeptide(L)'
;MDSLFLSPLQKNEIWDFQNVPQFHPAFLAFLTLRSFLVFESFGAPLQVRGLSRIWKTYLSKSGYFKKNSNLVTLEFIPDLLSLGEEEISHTEISFQDSWKYKMNWETTERDKKVVFFCASGRDQEKSASLSELLSQFLIDSQKANHLTRAYIRKETSSYLYLQSPDQVHPRVFFRENTKELSPFLLFIAELSPF
;
A
#
# COMPACT_ATOMS: atom_id res chain seq x y z
N MET A 1 -5.74 -10.88 -6.31
CA MET A 1 -4.74 -9.82 -6.11
C MET A 1 -3.59 -10.32 -5.26
N ASP A 2 -3.84 -10.71 -4.02
CA ASP A 2 -2.79 -11.10 -3.06
C ASP A 2 -1.86 -12.21 -3.56
N SER A 3 -2.41 -13.27 -4.18
CA SER A 3 -1.63 -14.37 -4.76
C SER A 3 -0.72 -13.98 -5.94
N LEU A 4 -1.05 -12.90 -6.65
CA LEU A 4 -0.25 -12.43 -7.79
C LEU A 4 0.90 -11.54 -7.31
N PHE A 5 0.62 -10.56 -6.44
CA PHE A 5 1.63 -9.63 -5.94
C PHE A 5 2.58 -10.24 -4.91
N LEU A 6 2.17 -11.34 -4.27
CA LEU A 6 3.00 -12.09 -3.34
C LEU A 6 3.41 -13.45 -3.90
N SER A 7 3.42 -13.61 -5.23
CA SER A 7 4.04 -14.77 -5.86
C SER A 7 5.55 -14.81 -5.58
N PRO A 8 6.26 -15.91 -5.87
CA PRO A 8 7.71 -15.94 -5.75
C PRO A 8 8.40 -14.76 -6.45
N LEU A 9 9.46 -14.23 -5.82
CA LEU A 9 10.23 -13.08 -6.31
C LEU A 9 11.14 -13.46 -7.47
N GLN A 10 11.30 -12.55 -8.45
CA GLN A 10 12.18 -12.76 -9.59
C GLN A 10 13.22 -11.63 -9.71
N LYS A 11 14.43 -11.97 -10.17
CA LYS A 11 15.46 -10.97 -10.47
C LYS A 11 15.07 -10.21 -11.74
N ASN A 12 15.25 -8.89 -11.74
CA ASN A 12 14.88 -8.00 -12.85
C ASN A 12 13.38 -8.08 -13.21
N GLU A 13 12.54 -8.12 -12.19
CA GLU A 13 11.10 -8.27 -12.34
C GLU A 13 10.47 -7.07 -13.06
N ILE A 14 9.65 -7.34 -14.08
CA ILE A 14 8.91 -6.35 -14.87
C ILE A 14 7.43 -6.68 -14.80
N TRP A 15 6.62 -5.71 -14.39
CA TRP A 15 5.16 -5.84 -14.34
C TRP A 15 4.50 -5.07 -15.47
N ASP A 16 3.62 -5.74 -16.19
CA ASP A 16 2.88 -5.18 -17.31
C ASP A 16 1.43 -4.86 -16.92
N PHE A 17 1.09 -3.58 -16.97
CA PHE A 17 -0.21 -3.03 -16.60
C PHE A 17 -1.13 -2.78 -17.80
N GLN A 18 -0.78 -3.26 -19.00
CA GLN A 18 -1.59 -3.03 -20.20
C GLN A 18 -3.05 -3.50 -20.05
N ASN A 19 -3.28 -4.55 -19.25
CA ASN A 19 -4.60 -5.11 -18.96
C ASN A 19 -5.23 -4.61 -17.64
N VAL A 20 -4.66 -3.58 -17.02
CA VAL A 20 -5.18 -2.93 -15.80
C VAL A 20 -5.50 -1.47 -16.12
N PRO A 21 -6.58 -1.21 -16.88
CA PRO A 21 -6.85 0.12 -17.43
C PRO A 21 -7.25 1.14 -16.36
N GLN A 22 -7.90 0.67 -15.29
CA GLN A 22 -8.37 1.51 -14.18
C GLN A 22 -7.33 1.60 -13.08
N PHE A 23 -7.21 2.78 -12.50
CA PHE A 23 -6.43 3.00 -11.30
C PHE A 23 -7.23 2.53 -10.07
N HIS A 24 -6.56 1.84 -9.15
CA HIS A 24 -7.09 1.58 -7.82
C HIS A 24 -5.95 1.71 -6.80
N PRO A 25 -6.11 2.44 -5.69
CA PRO A 25 -5.03 2.66 -4.72
C PRO A 25 -4.46 1.37 -4.12
N ALA A 26 -5.30 0.34 -3.96
CA ALA A 26 -4.84 -0.98 -3.52
C ALA A 26 -3.78 -1.60 -4.45
N PHE A 27 -3.87 -1.44 -5.77
CA PHE A 27 -2.83 -1.92 -6.69
C PHE A 27 -1.50 -1.18 -6.45
N LEU A 28 -1.58 0.13 -6.18
CA LEU A 28 -0.41 0.92 -5.84
C LEU A 28 0.24 0.42 -4.55
N ALA A 29 -0.55 0.12 -3.51
CA ALA A 29 -0.05 -0.45 -2.25
C ALA A 29 0.67 -1.78 -2.46
N PHE A 30 0.07 -2.70 -3.24
CA PHE A 30 0.72 -3.96 -3.58
C PHE A 30 2.01 -3.77 -4.37
N LEU A 31 2.04 -2.84 -5.33
CA LEU A 31 3.26 -2.47 -6.05
C LEU A 31 4.33 -1.87 -5.12
N THR A 32 3.93 -1.03 -4.15
CA THR A 32 4.83 -0.48 -3.14
C THR A 32 5.50 -1.61 -2.36
N LEU A 33 4.70 -2.51 -1.78
CA LEU A 33 5.24 -3.64 -1.02
C LEU A 33 6.15 -4.50 -1.88
N ARG A 34 5.71 -4.86 -3.10
CA ARG A 34 6.49 -5.69 -4.01
C ARG A 34 7.83 -5.05 -4.35
N SER A 35 7.84 -3.74 -4.58
CA SER A 35 9.08 -3.00 -4.85
C SER A 35 10.08 -3.07 -3.71
N PHE A 36 9.62 -3.06 -2.46
CA PHE A 36 10.47 -3.20 -1.29
C PHE A 36 11.06 -4.61 -1.19
N LEU A 37 10.22 -5.64 -1.36
CA LEU A 37 10.65 -7.04 -1.30
C LEU A 37 11.64 -7.41 -2.40
N VAL A 38 11.42 -6.93 -3.63
CA VAL A 38 12.33 -7.14 -4.77
C VAL A 38 13.67 -6.44 -4.52
N PHE A 39 13.63 -5.17 -4.09
CA PHE A 39 14.84 -4.42 -3.80
C PHE A 39 15.63 -5.01 -2.63
N GLU A 40 14.95 -5.46 -1.58
CA GLU A 40 15.57 -6.17 -0.45
C GLU A 40 16.27 -7.45 -0.88
N SER A 41 15.66 -8.23 -1.78
CA SER A 41 16.18 -9.54 -2.20
C SER A 41 17.28 -9.45 -3.25
N PHE A 42 17.20 -8.47 -4.16
CA PHE A 42 18.07 -8.43 -5.35
C PHE A 42 18.84 -7.12 -5.53
N GLY A 43 18.57 -6.09 -4.72
CA GLY A 43 19.21 -4.77 -4.82
C GLY A 43 18.83 -3.97 -6.07
N ALA A 44 17.78 -4.38 -6.80
CA ALA A 44 17.32 -3.74 -8.02
C ALA A 44 15.86 -3.27 -7.87
N PRO A 45 15.48 -2.13 -8.47
CA PRO A 45 14.11 -1.63 -8.40
C PRO A 45 13.16 -2.50 -9.24
N LEU A 46 11.90 -2.56 -8.81
CA LEU A 46 10.81 -3.15 -9.57
C LEU A 46 10.48 -2.26 -10.76
N GLN A 47 10.39 -2.86 -11.95
CA GLN A 47 10.04 -2.13 -13.18
C GLN A 47 8.56 -2.32 -13.51
N VAL A 48 7.90 -1.24 -13.95
CA VAL A 48 6.52 -1.28 -14.45
C VAL A 48 6.44 -0.70 -15.86
N ARG A 49 5.56 -1.27 -16.69
CA ARG A 49 5.25 -0.81 -18.05
C ARG A 49 3.77 -0.98 -18.38
N GLY A 50 3.34 -0.50 -19.54
CA GLY A 50 1.96 -0.65 -20.01
C GLY A 50 0.96 0.17 -19.20
N LEU A 51 1.40 1.25 -18.54
CA LEU A 51 0.53 2.06 -17.71
C LEU A 51 -0.47 2.83 -18.56
N SER A 52 -1.77 2.70 -18.24
CA SER A 52 -2.83 3.43 -18.94
C SER A 52 -2.70 4.94 -18.75
N ARG A 53 -3.42 5.73 -19.57
CA ARG A 53 -3.46 7.19 -19.42
C ARG A 53 -3.92 7.61 -18.01
N ILE A 54 -4.87 6.89 -17.43
CA ILE A 54 -5.41 7.17 -16.09
C ILE A 54 -4.31 7.01 -15.04
N TRP A 55 -3.56 5.90 -15.10
CA TRP A 55 -2.41 5.64 -14.24
C TRP A 55 -1.34 6.73 -14.35
N LYS A 56 -0.93 7.07 -15.59
CA LYS A 56 0.08 8.10 -15.83
C LYS A 56 -0.35 9.45 -15.28
N THR A 57 -1.62 9.84 -15.51
CA THR A 57 -2.16 11.09 -14.95
C THR A 57 -2.15 11.08 -13.43
N TYR A 58 -2.57 10.00 -12.78
CA TYR A 58 -2.52 9.91 -11.32
C TYR A 58 -1.09 10.04 -10.78
N LEU A 59 -0.17 9.23 -11.30
CA LEU A 59 1.23 9.18 -10.86
C LEU A 59 1.97 10.51 -11.12
N SER A 60 1.65 11.18 -12.23
CA SER A 60 2.22 12.50 -12.57
C SER A 60 1.83 13.61 -11.60
N LYS A 61 0.59 13.56 -11.09
CA LYS A 61 0.06 14.58 -10.18
C LYS A 61 0.49 14.33 -8.73
N SER A 62 0.64 13.07 -8.35
CA SER A 62 0.90 12.71 -6.96
C SER A 62 2.37 12.71 -6.56
N GLY A 63 3.29 12.79 -7.54
CA GLY A 63 4.73 12.72 -7.28
C GLY A 63 5.17 11.38 -6.68
N TYR A 64 4.39 10.31 -6.89
CA TYR A 64 4.56 9.03 -6.21
C TYR A 64 5.97 8.44 -6.36
N PHE A 65 6.56 8.46 -7.55
CA PHE A 65 7.89 7.90 -7.80
C PHE A 65 9.02 8.63 -7.06
N LYS A 66 8.81 9.88 -6.65
CA LYS A 66 9.79 10.58 -5.79
C LYS A 66 9.81 10.02 -4.37
N LYS A 67 8.66 9.50 -3.90
CA LYS A 67 8.53 8.90 -2.57
C LYS A 67 8.93 7.42 -2.56
N ASN A 68 8.81 6.73 -3.69
CA ASN A 68 9.24 5.33 -3.83
C ASN A 68 10.22 5.16 -4.99
N SER A 69 11.51 5.29 -4.71
CA SER A 69 12.60 5.05 -5.66
C SER A 69 12.82 3.57 -6.00
N ASN A 70 12.20 2.64 -5.24
CA ASN A 70 12.29 1.20 -5.49
C ASN A 70 11.34 0.75 -6.60
N LEU A 71 10.43 1.62 -7.06
CA LEU A 71 9.54 1.37 -8.18
C LEU A 71 9.88 2.33 -9.32
N VAL A 72 10.14 1.80 -10.51
CA VAL A 72 10.49 2.61 -11.69
C VAL A 72 9.61 2.27 -12.89
N THR A 73 9.30 3.26 -13.71
CA THR A 73 8.56 3.08 -14.96
C THR A 73 9.50 3.00 -16.15
N LEU A 74 9.23 2.10 -17.09
CA LEU A 74 9.92 2.04 -18.39
C LEU A 74 9.42 3.10 -19.38
N GLU A 75 8.25 3.67 -19.10
CA GLU A 75 7.62 4.70 -19.91
C GLU A 75 7.78 6.07 -19.25
N PHE A 76 7.85 7.13 -20.07
CA PHE A 76 7.88 8.49 -19.56
C PHE A 76 6.59 8.83 -18.81
N ILE A 77 6.74 9.32 -17.58
CA ILE A 77 5.66 9.89 -16.77
C ILE A 77 6.11 11.30 -16.38
N PRO A 78 5.39 12.34 -16.85
CA PRO A 78 5.77 13.71 -16.53
C PRO A 78 5.58 13.98 -15.04
N ASP A 79 6.39 14.88 -14.51
CA ASP A 79 6.28 15.35 -13.13
C ASP A 79 5.54 16.69 -13.14
N LEU A 80 4.24 16.67 -12.86
CA LEU A 80 3.34 17.83 -13.04
C LEU A 80 3.10 18.60 -11.74
N LEU A 81 4.14 18.77 -10.91
CA LEU A 81 4.14 19.29 -9.53
C LEU A 81 3.60 20.72 -9.29
N SER A 82 2.64 21.21 -10.06
CA SER A 82 2.17 22.61 -9.98
C SER A 82 0.66 22.80 -10.07
N LEU A 83 -0.15 21.75 -10.03
CA LEU A 83 -1.61 21.86 -10.10
C LEU A 83 -2.29 21.09 -8.96
N GLY A 84 -2.27 21.69 -7.78
CA GLY A 84 -3.08 21.28 -6.64
C GLY A 84 -2.25 20.66 -5.53
N GLU A 85 -1.81 21.49 -4.59
CA GLU A 85 -1.65 21.10 -3.20
C GLU A 85 -3.04 20.71 -2.66
N GLU A 86 -3.61 19.59 -3.12
CA GLU A 86 -4.50 18.85 -2.24
C GLU A 86 -3.56 18.21 -1.22
N GLU A 87 -3.47 18.82 -0.06
CA GLU A 87 -2.72 18.34 1.10
C GLU A 87 -2.96 16.83 1.24
N ILE A 88 -1.98 16.03 0.80
CA ILE A 88 -1.91 14.63 1.18
C ILE A 88 -1.66 14.68 2.68
N SER A 89 -2.74 14.64 3.46
CA SER A 89 -2.70 14.73 4.92
C SER A 89 -1.75 13.66 5.43
N HIS A 90 -0.59 14.11 5.90
CA HIS A 90 0.44 13.23 6.42
C HIS A 90 0.01 12.78 7.81
N THR A 91 -0.70 11.67 7.91
CA THR A 91 -0.73 10.95 9.19
C THR A 91 0.65 10.32 9.35
N GLU A 92 1.54 11.00 10.08
CA GLU A 92 2.83 10.45 10.48
C GLU A 92 2.58 9.31 11.47
N ILE A 93 2.55 8.09 10.96
CA ILE A 93 2.46 6.91 11.80
C ILE A 93 3.88 6.63 12.31
N SER A 94 4.06 6.62 13.63
CA SER A 94 5.36 6.45 14.31
C SER A 94 5.90 5.02 14.25
N PHE A 95 5.95 4.40 13.06
CA PHE A 95 6.61 3.12 12.81
C PHE A 95 8.15 3.23 12.76
N GLN A 96 8.74 4.30 13.32
CA GLN A 96 9.95 4.88 12.74
C GLN A 96 11.19 3.97 12.76
N ASP A 97 11.31 3.03 13.69
CA ASP A 97 12.61 2.40 13.94
C ASP A 97 12.70 0.88 13.72
N SER A 98 11.59 0.20 13.36
CA SER A 98 11.59 -1.27 13.25
C SER A 98 11.62 -1.82 11.83
N TRP A 99 11.47 -0.97 10.82
CA TRP A 99 11.40 -1.36 9.41
C TRP A 99 12.36 -0.53 8.56
N LYS A 100 13.19 -1.19 7.75
CA LYS A 100 14.13 -0.54 6.83
C LYS A 100 13.42 0.20 5.71
N TYR A 101 12.40 -0.42 5.12
CA TYR A 101 11.59 0.17 4.07
C TYR A 101 10.17 0.37 4.59
N LYS A 102 9.63 1.57 4.42
CA LYS A 102 8.30 1.93 4.88
C LYS A 102 7.72 3.06 4.02
N MET A 103 6.43 3.02 3.79
CA MET A 103 5.71 4.10 3.10
C MET A 103 4.25 4.12 3.53
N ASN A 104 3.78 5.31 3.89
CA ASN A 104 2.38 5.65 4.03
C ASN A 104 1.92 6.43 2.80
N TRP A 105 0.69 6.17 2.38
CA TRP A 105 0.09 6.88 1.27
C TRP A 105 -1.40 7.06 1.50
N GLU A 106 -1.90 8.21 1.08
CA GLU A 106 -3.28 8.60 1.21
C GLU A 106 -3.77 9.17 -0.12
N THR A 107 -5.00 8.83 -0.47
CA THR A 107 -5.66 9.37 -1.65
C THR A 107 -7.14 9.50 -1.38
N THR A 108 -7.71 10.59 -1.87
CA THR A 108 -9.14 10.88 -1.73
C THR A 108 -9.77 10.89 -3.12
N GLU A 109 -10.87 10.15 -3.29
CA GLU A 109 -11.63 10.12 -4.53
C GLU A 109 -13.13 10.12 -4.21
N ARG A 110 -13.85 11.16 -4.65
CA ARG A 110 -15.32 11.26 -4.53
C ARG A 110 -15.82 10.94 -3.12
N ASP A 111 -15.26 11.64 -2.13
CA ASP A 111 -15.56 11.47 -0.71
C ASP A 111 -15.14 10.13 -0.11
N LYS A 112 -14.44 9.26 -0.83
CA LYS A 112 -13.82 8.07 -0.26
C LYS A 112 -12.33 8.30 -0.08
N LYS A 113 -11.85 8.04 1.12
CA LYS A 113 -10.43 8.13 1.45
C LYS A 113 -9.86 6.73 1.50
N VAL A 114 -8.82 6.48 0.71
CA VAL A 114 -8.06 5.23 0.74
C VAL A 114 -6.68 5.51 1.27
N VAL A 115 -6.30 4.78 2.30
CA VAL A 115 -5.00 4.89 2.96
C VAL A 115 -4.31 3.54 2.90
N PHE A 116 -3.00 3.54 2.70
CA PHE A 116 -2.22 2.33 2.83
C PHE A 116 -0.88 2.57 3.53
N PHE A 117 -0.41 1.53 4.17
CA PHE A 117 0.92 1.46 4.77
C PHE A 117 1.60 0.17 4.33
N CYS A 118 2.81 0.28 3.82
CA CYS A 118 3.65 -0.84 3.40
C CYS A 118 4.97 -0.79 4.14
N ALA A 119 5.47 -1.93 4.61
CA ALA A 119 6.79 -2.05 5.22
C ALA A 119 7.45 -3.41 4.97
N SER A 120 8.79 -3.43 4.84
CA SER A 120 9.61 -4.65 4.78
C SER A 120 11.01 -4.41 5.38
N GLY A 121 11.80 -5.47 5.49
CA GLY A 121 13.12 -5.42 6.12
C GLY A 121 13.03 -5.15 7.62
N ARG A 122 12.22 -5.96 8.34
CA ARG A 122 12.04 -5.84 9.79
C ARG A 122 13.37 -6.09 10.51
N ASP A 123 13.74 -5.18 11.39
CA ASP A 123 14.81 -5.41 12.36
C ASP A 123 14.29 -6.32 13.48
N GLN A 124 14.93 -7.48 13.69
CA GLN A 124 14.48 -8.48 14.65
C GLN A 124 14.63 -7.99 16.10
N GLU A 125 15.48 -7.00 16.36
CA GLU A 125 15.78 -6.52 17.71
C GLU A 125 14.73 -5.53 18.25
N LYS A 126 13.91 -4.91 17.38
CA LYS A 126 12.92 -3.89 17.77
C LYS A 126 11.49 -4.38 17.47
N SER A 127 10.94 -5.20 18.35
CA SER A 127 9.56 -5.68 18.21
C SER A 127 8.55 -4.78 18.92
N ALA A 128 8.12 -3.69 18.27
CA ALA A 128 6.86 -3.06 18.65
C ALA A 128 5.69 -4.00 18.32
N SER A 129 4.64 -4.01 19.15
CA SER A 129 3.43 -4.80 18.91
C SER A 129 2.72 -4.25 17.68
N LEU A 130 2.79 -5.02 16.60
CA LEU A 130 2.11 -4.73 15.33
C LEU A 130 0.59 -4.52 15.53
N SER A 131 0.01 -5.14 16.57
CA SER A 131 -1.40 -4.99 16.93
C SER A 131 -1.70 -3.59 17.49
N GLU A 132 -0.84 -3.05 18.34
CA GLU A 132 -1.02 -1.72 18.94
C GLU A 132 -0.88 -0.63 17.88
N LEU A 133 0.09 -0.79 16.97
CA LEU A 133 0.34 0.19 15.91
C LEU A 133 -0.78 0.25 14.88
N LEU A 134 -1.32 -0.91 14.48
CA LEU A 134 -2.51 -0.96 13.62
C LEU A 134 -3.73 -0.38 14.34
N SER A 135 -3.87 -0.63 15.64
CA SER A 135 -4.97 -0.05 16.43
C SER A 135 -4.87 1.47 16.47
N GLN A 136 -3.68 2.02 16.74
CA GLN A 136 -3.47 3.47 16.78
C GLN A 136 -3.72 4.12 15.42
N PHE A 137 -3.20 3.54 14.34
CA PHE A 137 -3.46 4.02 12.98
C PHE A 137 -4.96 4.04 12.64
N LEU A 138 -5.66 2.97 13.00
CA LEU A 138 -7.10 2.87 12.79
C LEU A 138 -7.86 3.90 13.60
N ILE A 139 -7.50 4.11 14.87
CA ILE A 139 -8.09 5.12 15.74
C ILE A 139 -7.89 6.52 15.13
N ASP A 140 -6.66 6.86 14.72
CA ASP A 140 -6.34 8.17 14.15
C ASP A 140 -7.07 8.41 12.83
N SER A 141 -7.12 7.39 11.97
CA SER A 141 -7.81 7.45 10.67
C SER A 141 -9.32 7.56 10.81
N GLN A 142 -9.90 7.05 11.90
CA GLN A 142 -11.34 7.04 12.16
C GLN A 142 -11.86 8.29 12.90
N LYS A 143 -11.00 9.24 13.26
CA LYS A 143 -11.43 10.49 13.96
C LYS A 143 -12.42 11.33 13.15
N ALA A 144 -12.32 11.29 11.82
CA ALA A 144 -13.14 12.09 10.91
C ALA A 144 -13.92 11.25 9.88
N ASN A 145 -13.71 9.93 9.84
CA ASN A 145 -14.27 9.02 8.84
C ASN A 145 -14.64 7.68 9.48
N HIS A 146 -15.57 6.94 8.89
CA HIS A 146 -15.86 5.56 9.27
C HIS A 146 -15.06 4.57 8.41
N LEU A 147 -14.54 3.52 9.06
CA LEU A 147 -13.86 2.42 8.37
C LEU A 147 -14.88 1.52 7.68
N THR A 148 -14.80 1.41 6.35
CA THR A 148 -15.67 0.52 5.57
C THR A 148 -14.98 -0.79 5.24
N ARG A 149 -13.68 -0.74 4.97
CA ARG A 149 -12.89 -1.92 4.62
C ARG A 149 -11.46 -1.77 5.09
N ALA A 150 -10.89 -2.83 5.64
CA ALA A 150 -9.46 -2.90 5.88
C ALA A 150 -8.91 -4.26 5.44
N TYR A 151 -7.72 -4.24 4.86
CA TYR A 151 -6.98 -5.42 4.48
C TYR A 151 -5.59 -5.36 5.10
N ILE A 152 -5.27 -6.34 5.92
CA ILE A 152 -3.97 -6.52 6.55
C ILE A 152 -3.35 -7.79 6.01
N ARG A 153 -2.10 -7.74 5.55
CA ARG A 153 -1.32 -8.89 5.15
C ARG A 153 0.07 -8.82 5.78
N LYS A 154 0.44 -9.88 6.48
CA LYS A 154 1.79 -10.15 6.99
C LYS A 154 2.40 -11.28 6.17
N GLU A 155 3.55 -11.82 6.54
CA GLU A 155 4.15 -12.97 5.86
C GLU A 155 3.27 -14.23 5.94
N THR A 156 2.77 -14.55 7.13
CA THR A 156 2.08 -15.83 7.42
C THR A 156 0.57 -15.71 7.56
N SER A 157 0.02 -14.50 7.56
CA SER A 157 -1.42 -14.31 7.73
C SER A 157 -1.97 -13.11 6.99
N SER A 158 -3.29 -13.14 6.77
CA SER A 158 -4.07 -12.04 6.23
C SER A 158 -5.39 -11.89 6.98
N TYR A 159 -5.82 -10.64 7.13
CA TYR A 159 -7.09 -10.25 7.72
C TYR A 159 -7.84 -9.34 6.75
N LEU A 160 -9.13 -9.58 6.56
CA LEU A 160 -10.02 -8.71 5.81
C LEU A 160 -11.18 -8.31 6.72
N TYR A 161 -11.27 -7.02 7.01
CA TYR A 161 -12.39 -6.39 7.68
C TYR A 161 -13.33 -5.78 6.65
N LEU A 162 -14.63 -6.03 6.78
CA LEU A 162 -15.69 -5.44 5.97
C LEU A 162 -16.83 -4.95 6.86
N GLN A 163 -17.16 -3.68 6.72
CA GLN A 163 -18.34 -3.04 7.31
C GLN A 163 -19.25 -2.60 6.18
N SER A 164 -20.44 -3.20 6.10
CA SER A 164 -21.48 -2.80 5.15
C SER A 164 -22.53 -1.92 5.86
N PRO A 165 -23.17 -0.96 5.17
CA PRO A 165 -24.22 -0.13 5.77
C PRO A 165 -25.37 -0.94 6.36
N ASP A 166 -25.72 -2.06 5.71
CA ASP A 166 -26.84 -2.91 6.10
C ASP A 166 -26.50 -3.91 7.23
N GLN A 167 -25.27 -3.89 7.76
CA GLN A 167 -24.80 -4.87 8.75
C GLN A 167 -24.55 -4.23 10.11
N VAL A 168 -25.22 -4.74 11.13
CA VAL A 168 -25.06 -4.33 12.54
C VAL A 168 -23.66 -4.65 13.07
N HIS A 169 -23.05 -5.75 12.60
CA HIS A 169 -21.73 -6.20 13.02
C HIS A 169 -20.79 -6.37 11.82
N PRO A 170 -19.52 -5.93 11.94
CA PRO A 170 -18.53 -6.10 10.89
C PRO A 170 -18.17 -7.58 10.69
N ARG A 171 -17.78 -7.92 9.46
CA ARG A 171 -17.22 -9.23 9.13
C ARG A 171 -15.70 -9.17 9.13
N VAL A 172 -15.08 -10.12 9.82
CA VAL A 172 -13.63 -10.30 9.84
C VAL A 172 -13.29 -11.69 9.29
N PHE A 173 -12.51 -11.72 8.22
CA PHE A 173 -12.00 -12.95 7.63
C PHE A 173 -10.53 -13.08 7.96
N PHE A 174 -10.12 -14.28 8.39
CA PHE A 174 -8.73 -14.61 8.66
C PHE A 174 -8.29 -15.75 7.74
N ARG A 175 -7.05 -15.68 7.27
CA ARG A 175 -6.42 -16.74 6.51
C ARG A 175 -4.94 -16.85 6.87
N GLU A 176 -4.51 -18.06 7.14
CA GLU A 176 -3.09 -18.42 7.23
C GLU A 176 -2.51 -18.66 5.84
N ASN A 177 -1.23 -18.34 5.68
CA ASN A 177 -0.50 -18.42 4.42
C ASN A 177 0.88 -19.04 4.66
N THR A 178 1.43 -19.69 3.64
CA THR A 178 2.79 -20.23 3.66
C THR A 178 3.81 -19.10 3.70
N LYS A 179 4.85 -19.26 4.53
CA LYS A 179 5.92 -18.27 4.64
C LYS A 179 6.93 -18.47 3.50
N GLU A 180 6.78 -17.67 2.45
CA GLU A 180 7.68 -17.71 1.28
C GLU A 180 8.51 -16.44 1.10
N LEU A 181 8.19 -15.38 1.83
CA LEU A 181 8.80 -14.04 1.69
C LEU A 181 9.41 -13.56 3.00
N SER A 182 10.37 -12.62 2.89
CA SER A 182 10.88 -11.86 4.04
C SER A 182 9.73 -11.24 4.85
N PRO A 183 9.89 -11.01 6.17
CA PRO A 183 8.88 -10.35 6.99
C PRO A 183 8.43 -9.01 6.39
N PHE A 184 7.12 -8.79 6.34
CA PHE A 184 6.54 -7.58 5.77
C PHE A 184 5.19 -7.24 6.42
N LEU A 185 4.74 -6.00 6.21
CA LEU A 185 3.39 -5.57 6.52
C LEU A 185 2.80 -4.82 5.32
N LEU A 186 1.61 -5.22 4.92
CA LEU A 186 0.73 -4.45 4.06
C LEU A 186 -0.56 -4.18 4.80
N PHE A 187 -0.92 -2.91 4.85
CA PHE A 187 -2.18 -2.44 5.39
C PHE A 187 -2.83 -1.53 4.35
N ILE A 188 -4.11 -1.77 4.06
CA ILE A 188 -4.91 -0.95 3.16
C ILE A 188 -6.25 -0.72 3.86
N ALA A 189 -6.71 0.52 3.95
CA ALA A 189 -8.04 0.83 4.45
C ALA A 189 -8.79 1.79 3.52
N GLU A 190 -10.08 1.54 3.42
CA GLU A 190 -11.06 2.41 2.77
C GLU A 190 -11.92 3.03 3.87
N LEU A 191 -12.00 4.36 3.84
CA LEU A 191 -12.68 5.21 4.80
C LEU A 191 -13.71 6.05 4.03
N SER A 192 -14.85 6.32 4.67
CA SER A 192 -15.85 7.25 4.16
C SER A 192 -16.21 8.29 5.21
N PRO A 193 -16.63 9.49 4.81
CA PRO A 193 -17.04 10.53 5.74
C PRO A 193 -18.22 10.06 6.57
N PHE A 194 -18.37 10.67 7.75
CA PHE A 194 -19.57 10.53 8.56
C PHE A 194 -20.83 11.03 7.84
#